data_AF-A0A2I0N401-F1
#
_entry.id   AF-A0A2I0N401-F1
#
_cell.length_a   1.000
_cell.length_b   1.000
_cell.length_c   1.000
_cell.angle_alpha   90.00
_cell.angle_beta   90.00
_cell.angle_gamma   90.00
#
_symmetry.space_group_name_H-M   'P 1'
#
loop_
_entity.id
_entity.type
_entity.pdbx_description
1 polymer ?
#
loop_
_entity_poly.entity_id
_entity_poly.type
_entity_poly.pdbx_seq_one_letter_code
_entity_poly.pdbx_strand_id
1 'polypeptide(L)' 'MKVIYKDPKGHELKLKAENLDDLWHLRNVIEKGDMVHAWTYRTIASAAGGDKLR' A
#
# COMPACT_ATOMS: atom_id res chain seq x y z
N MET A 1 4.33 -16.12 2.59
CA MET A 1 3.55 -15.18 1.75
C MET A 1 2.26 -15.87 1.38
N LYS A 2 1.10 -15.27 1.62
CA LYS A 2 -0.19 -15.86 1.25
C LYS A 2 -0.91 -14.99 0.23
N VAL A 3 -1.23 -15.57 -0.92
CA VAL A 3 -2.08 -14.92 -1.93
C VAL A 3 -3.53 -15.06 -1.46
N ILE A 4 -4.17 -13.94 -1.16
CA ILE A 4 -5.57 -13.91 -0.68
C ILE A 4 -6.51 -13.87 -1.88
N TYR A 5 -6.16 -13.08 -2.89
CA TYR A 5 -7.00 -12.84 -4.04
C TYR A 5 -6.15 -12.53 -5.26
N LYS A 6 -6.52 -13.11 -6.40
CA LYS A 6 -5.87 -12.88 -7.68
C LYS A 6 -6.96 -12.77 -8.73
N ASP A 7 -7.07 -11.61 -9.36
CA ASP A 7 -7.99 -11.45 -10.49
C ASP A 7 -7.45 -12.18 -11.73
N PRO A 8 -8.28 -12.97 -12.43
CA PRO A 8 -7.88 -13.61 -13.69
C PRO A 8 -7.71 -12.60 -14.83
N LYS A 9 -8.28 -11.40 -14.70
CA LYS A 9 -8.07 -10.28 -15.63
C LYS A 9 -6.73 -9.54 -15.41
N GLY A 10 -5.95 -9.97 -14.41
CA GLY A 10 -4.51 -9.71 -14.36
C GLY A 10 -4.05 -8.39 -13.73
N HIS A 11 -4.96 -7.54 -13.26
CA HIS A 11 -4.57 -6.20 -12.80
C HIS A 11 -4.53 -6.03 -11.28
N GLU A 12 -5.15 -6.92 -10.50
CA GLU A 12 -5.11 -6.84 -9.04
C GLU A 12 -4.68 -8.15 -8.39
N LEU A 13 -3.78 -8.01 -7.42
CA LEU A 13 -3.23 -9.09 -6.61
C LEU A 13 -3.22 -8.64 -5.14
N LYS A 14 -3.98 -9.34 -4.28
CA LYS A 14 -3.98 -9.11 -2.84
C LYS A 14 -3.13 -10.16 -2.15
N LEU A 15 -2.13 -9.68 -1.42
CA LEU A 15 -1.10 -10.48 -0.79
C LEU A 15 -1.07 -10.17 0.71
N LYS A 16 -0.78 -11.17 1.53
CA LYS A 16 -0.45 -10.99 2.95
C LYS A 16 0.95 -11.52 3.20
N ALA A 17 1.84 -10.62 3.62
CA ALA A 17 3.16 -11.00 4.13
C ALA A 17 3.01 -11.52 5.56
N GLU A 18 3.61 -12.68 5.85
CA GLU A 18 3.57 -13.33 7.18
C GLU A 18 4.97 -13.44 7.78
N ASN A 19 6.00 -13.59 6.94
CA ASN A 19 7.40 -13.73 7.37
C ASN A 19 8.29 -12.62 6.79
N LEU A 20 9.48 -12.47 7.40
CA LEU A 20 10.51 -11.52 6.96
C LEU A 20 10.99 -11.81 5.53
N ASP A 21 11.06 -13.09 5.17
CA ASP A 21 11.42 -13.53 3.83
C ASP A 21 10.41 -13.03 2.77
N ASP A 22 9.13 -12.90 3.13
CA ASP A 22 8.10 -12.39 2.21
C ASP A 22 8.33 -10.92 1.85
N LEU A 23 8.90 -10.13 2.78
CA LEU A 23 9.24 -8.73 2.54
C LEU A 23 10.38 -8.61 1.54
N TRP A 24 11.36 -9.53 1.60
CA TRP A 24 12.43 -9.60 0.60
C TRP A 24 11.86 -9.89 -0.80
N HIS A 25 10.92 -10.83 -0.90
CA HIS A 25 10.26 -11.14 -2.17
C HIS A 25 9.46 -9.95 -2.70
N LEU A 26 8.64 -9.29 -1.86
CA LEU A 26 7.87 -8.11 -2.25
C LEU A 26 8.76 -6.98 -2.78
N ARG A 27 9.92 -6.75 -2.15
CA ARG A 27 10.89 -5.74 -2.61
C ARG A 27 11.44 -6.02 -4.01
N ASN A 28 11.57 -7.29 -4.40
CA ASN A 28 12.06 -7.68 -5.72
C ASN A 28 10.96 -7.74 -6.79
N VAL A 29 9.69 -7.84 -6.38
CA VAL A 29 8.54 -7.94 -7.30
C VAL A 29 7.97 -6.57 -7.66
N ILE A 30 7.98 -5.61 -6.71
CA ILE A 30 7.40 -4.29 -6.92
C ILE A 30 8.35 -3.44 -7.78
N GLU A 31 7.85 -2.92 -8.90
CA GLU A 31 8.58 -2.04 -9.79
C GLU A 31 8.07 -0.58 -9.76
N LYS A 32 8.87 0.34 -10.27
CA LYS A 32 8.46 1.74 -10.40
C LYS A 32 7.37 1.84 -11.47
N GLY A 33 6.17 2.24 -11.06
CA GLY A 33 4.99 2.32 -11.93
C GLY A 33 3.83 1.47 -11.41
N ASP A 34 4.09 0.56 -10.48
CA ASP A 34 3.05 -0.26 -9.86
C ASP A 34 2.21 0.55 -8.88
N MET A 35 0.89 0.37 -8.97
CA MET A 35 -0.06 0.98 -8.04
C MET A 35 -0.33 0.05 -6.86
N VAL A 36 0.13 0.45 -5.68
CA VAL A 36 -0.02 -0.33 -4.45
C VAL A 36 -1.07 0.28 -3.52
N HIS A 37 -1.91 -0.58 -2.94
CA HIS A 37 -2.89 -0.20 -1.93
C HIS A 37 -2.56 -0.88 -0.61
N ALA A 38 -2.41 -0.09 0.45
CA ALA A 38 -2.20 -0.57 1.80
C ALA A 38 -2.90 0.33 2.81
N TRP A 39 -3.34 -0.26 3.93
CA TRP A 39 -3.83 0.50 5.07
C TRP A 39 -2.63 1.08 5.81
N THR A 40 -2.50 2.41 5.75
CA THR A 40 -1.41 3.16 6.38
C THR A 40 -1.99 4.25 7.26
N TYR A 41 -1.25 4.58 8.32
CA TYR A 41 -1.56 5.72 9.17
C TYR A 41 -0.64 6.86 8.75
N ARG A 42 -1.21 8.01 8.40
CA ARG A 42 -0.46 9.24 8.16
C ARG A 42 -0.96 10.31 9.13
N THR A 43 -0.04 11.01 9.79
CA THR A 43 -0.40 12.18 10.59
C THR A 43 -0.77 13.29 9.62
N ILE A 44 -2.01 13.77 9.71
CA ILE A 44 -2.44 14.97 9.00
C ILE A 44 -2.10 16.13 9.94
N ALA A 45 -1.09 16.94 9.59
CA ALA A 45 -0.84 18.17 10.30
C ALA A 45 -2.03 19.11 10.06
N SER A 46 -2.89 19.27 11.06
CA SER A 46 -3.94 20.27 11.04
C SER A 46 -3.32 21.67 10.96
N ALA A 47 -3.58 22.37 9.86
CA ALA A 47 -3.56 23.83 9.71
C ALA A 47 -2.30 24.59 10.18
N ALA A 48 -1.27 24.64 9.34
CA ALA A 48 -0.39 25.80 9.26
C ALA A 48 -0.91 26.76 8.17
N GLY A 49 -1.94 27.56 8.49
CA GLY A 49 -2.52 28.56 7.58
C GLY A 49 -4.04 28.60 7.72
N GLY A 50 -4.54 29.65 8.38
CA GLY A 50 -5.89 29.70 8.93
C GLY A 50 -7.03 29.73 7.92
N ASP A 51 -8.15 29.16 8.34
CA ASP A 51 -9.46 29.65 7.93
C ASP A 51 -10.26 30.01 9.18
N LYS A 52 -10.14 31.28 9.57
CA LYS A 52 -11.13 31.99 10.39
C LYS A 52 -11.98 32.81 9.43
N LEU A 53 -12.86 32.17 8.66
CA LEU A 53 -13.91 32.88 7.93
C LEU A 53 -15.27 32.52 8.50
N ARG A 54 -15.65 33.39 9.45
CA ARG A 54 -16.99 33.80 9.93
C ARG A 54 -17.97 32.75 10.44
#